data_AF-A0A2D7M1G0-F1
#
_entry.id   AF-A0A2D7M1G0-F1
#
_cell.length_a   1.000
_cell.length_b   1.000
_cell.length_c   1.000
_cell.angle_alpha   90.00
_cell.angle_beta   90.00
_cell.angle_gamma   90.00
#
_symmetry.space_group_name_H-M   'P 1'
#
loop_
_entity.id
_entity.type
_entity.pdbx_description
1 polymer ?
#
loop_
_entity_poly.entity_id
_entity_poly.type
_entity_poly.pdbx_seq_one_letter_code
_entity_poly.pdbx_strand_id
1 'polypeptide(L)'
;MDLGVDKVYVINLKRHKLRRDNIQRQADQWGFDFEFIEGFDNQDYRNNPEFFKNMNEVFWDPAGRCTLAILCCAMSHRKAYKQFLDSGAETALFLEDDVEFTNRVYEYDFNEVRNELNMLEWGVCWYGKYVESIYKNDKISKHFFNASRHHPGQYAGHAYVLNRKSAQWFYNNTEKVKFAADLRLEFSPFLHITVGKSIFIQKHIHHYLDNVMVEKEFMHYTLEDADNPDGWDSSVKTSKFMKPKSYQKSSRGFQTKVLDGWEFFF
;
A
#
# COMPACT_ATOMS: atom_id res chain seq x y z
N MET A 1 4.62 19.10 -12.14
CA MET A 1 5.55 18.00 -12.41
C MET A 1 4.79 16.80 -12.94
N ASP A 2 5.22 16.23 -14.07
CA ASP A 2 4.86 14.86 -14.46
C ASP A 2 5.71 13.90 -13.63
N LEU A 3 5.10 12.90 -12.97
CA LEU A 3 5.78 11.90 -12.14
C LEU A 3 6.19 10.64 -12.92
N GLY A 4 6.22 10.73 -14.25
CA GLY A 4 6.63 9.67 -15.16
C GLY A 4 5.56 8.61 -15.40
N VAL A 5 4.30 8.92 -15.08
CA VAL A 5 3.15 8.00 -15.14
C VAL A 5 1.92 8.71 -15.73
N ASP A 6 0.95 7.97 -16.26
CA ASP A 6 -0.21 8.58 -16.93
C ASP A 6 -1.23 9.16 -15.94
N LYS A 7 -1.37 8.52 -14.78
CA LYS A 7 -2.32 8.91 -13.73
C LYS A 7 -1.70 8.81 -12.35
N VAL A 8 -2.18 9.68 -11.46
CA VAL A 8 -1.90 9.61 -10.02
C VAL A 8 -3.24 9.50 -9.29
N TYR A 9 -3.39 8.46 -8.47
CA TYR A 9 -4.55 8.27 -7.62
C TYR A 9 -4.15 8.39 -6.17
N VAL A 10 -4.95 9.10 -5.37
CA VAL A 10 -4.73 9.23 -3.93
C VAL A 10 -5.91 8.64 -3.18
N ILE A 11 -5.67 7.56 -2.43
CA ILE A 11 -6.67 6.92 -1.58
C ILE A 11 -6.77 7.73 -0.29
N ASN A 12 -7.96 8.28 -0.04
CA ASN A 12 -8.23 9.10 1.14
C ASN A 12 -9.50 8.63 1.85
N LEU A 13 -9.46 8.57 3.17
CA LEU A 13 -10.66 8.36 3.96
C LEU A 13 -11.38 9.70 4.12
N LYS A 14 -12.69 9.73 3.88
CA LYS A 14 -13.50 10.96 3.90
C LYS A 14 -13.36 11.77 5.19
N ARG A 15 -13.12 11.09 6.33
CA ARG A 15 -12.90 11.71 7.63
C ARG A 15 -11.55 12.41 7.77
N HIS A 16 -10.55 12.06 6.96
CA HIS A 16 -9.18 12.57 7.02
C HIS A 16 -9.01 13.82 6.16
N LYS A 17 -9.54 14.94 6.66
CA LYS A 17 -9.51 16.24 5.97
C LYS A 17 -8.11 16.85 5.98
N LEU A 18 -7.36 16.73 7.08
CA LEU A 18 -6.00 17.31 7.15
C LEU A 18 -5.04 16.60 6.20
N ARG A 19 -5.16 15.26 6.09
CA ARG A 19 -4.39 14.47 5.12
C ARG A 19 -4.75 14.85 3.68
N ARG A 20 -6.04 14.98 3.38
CA ARG A 20 -6.53 15.43 2.08
C ARG A 20 -5.96 16.81 1.70
N ASP A 21 -6.04 17.77 2.62
CA ASP A 21 -5.52 19.13 2.40
C ASP A 21 -3.99 19.12 2.26
N ASN A 22 -3.29 18.24 2.97
CA ASN A 22 -1.85 18.05 2.84
C ASN A 22 -1.45 17.52 1.45
N ILE A 23 -2.22 16.57 0.88
CA ILE A 23 -2.01 16.11 -0.49
C ILE A 23 -2.22 17.26 -1.49
N GLN A 24 -3.30 18.04 -1.34
CA GLN A 24 -3.54 19.18 -2.23
C GLN A 24 -2.41 20.22 -2.15
N ARG A 25 -1.95 20.57 -0.94
CA ARG A 25 -0.80 21.49 -0.79
C ARG A 25 0.47 20.95 -1.46
N GLN A 26 0.73 19.66 -1.33
CA GLN A 26 1.87 19.03 -2.03
C GLN A 26 1.68 19.09 -3.54
N ALA A 27 0.48 18.81 -4.05
CA ALA A 27 0.16 18.93 -5.47
C ALA A 27 0.36 20.34 -6.00
N ASP A 28 -0.07 21.36 -5.25
CA ASP A 28 0.13 22.77 -5.63
C ASP A 28 1.62 23.15 -5.60
N GLN A 29 2.36 22.68 -4.60
CA GLN A 29 3.80 22.95 -4.42
C GLN A 29 4.65 22.30 -5.52
N TRP A 30 4.37 21.04 -5.86
CA TRP A 30 5.16 20.24 -6.81
C TRP A 30 4.55 20.25 -8.22
N GLY A 31 3.34 20.79 -8.37
CA GLY A 31 2.60 20.98 -9.61
C GLY A 31 2.12 19.68 -10.28
N PHE A 32 1.83 18.61 -9.53
CA PHE A 32 1.35 17.35 -10.13
C PHE A 32 -0.18 17.23 -10.03
N ASP A 33 -0.78 16.63 -11.05
CA ASP A 33 -2.21 16.35 -11.08
C ASP A 33 -2.49 14.98 -10.46
N PHE A 34 -3.64 14.86 -9.78
CA PHE A 34 -4.06 13.61 -9.16
C PHE A 34 -5.58 13.53 -9.03
N GLU A 35 -6.09 12.31 -8.82
CA GLU A 35 -7.50 12.05 -8.56
C GLU A 35 -7.68 11.38 -7.19
N PHE A 36 -8.59 11.90 -6.37
CA PHE A 36 -8.93 11.25 -5.11
C PHE A 36 -9.81 10.02 -5.35
N ILE A 37 -9.46 8.93 -4.66
CA ILE A 37 -10.28 7.75 -4.47
C ILE A 37 -10.79 7.77 -3.04
N GLU A 38 -12.10 7.94 -2.84
CA GLU A 38 -12.67 7.79 -1.50
C GLU A 38 -12.51 6.33 -1.04
N GLY A 39 -11.71 6.12 0.00
CA GLY A 39 -11.48 4.82 0.60
C GLY A 39 -12.65 4.33 1.45
N PHE A 40 -12.66 3.03 1.73
CA PHE A 40 -13.58 2.40 2.66
C PHE A 40 -13.11 2.68 4.08
N ASP A 41 -14.03 3.10 4.93
CA ASP A 41 -13.77 3.49 6.31
C ASP A 41 -14.31 2.42 7.28
N ASN A 42 -13.48 1.86 8.15
CA ASN A 42 -13.92 0.88 9.14
C ASN A 42 -15.07 1.40 10.04
N GLN A 43 -15.17 2.71 10.27
CA GLN A 43 -16.26 3.32 11.03
C GLN A 43 -17.61 3.17 10.34
N ASP A 44 -17.63 3.21 9.00
CA ASP A 44 -18.84 3.10 8.18
C ASP A 44 -19.25 1.64 7.94
N TYR A 45 -18.28 0.71 7.91
CA TYR A 45 -18.51 -0.68 7.51
C TYR A 45 -18.61 -1.69 8.65
N ARG A 46 -18.41 -1.27 9.91
CA ARG A 46 -18.45 -2.15 11.10
C ARG A 46 -19.73 -2.98 11.28
N ASN A 47 -20.86 -2.48 10.74
CA ASN A 47 -22.17 -3.13 10.85
C ASN A 47 -22.72 -3.55 9.47
N ASN A 48 -21.85 -3.80 8.48
CA ASN A 48 -22.26 -4.15 7.12
C ASN A 48 -21.91 -5.61 6.78
N PRO A 49 -22.81 -6.58 7.00
CA PRO A 49 -22.58 -8.00 6.69
C PRO A 49 -22.15 -8.27 5.24
N GLU A 50 -22.67 -7.49 4.29
CA GLU A 50 -22.34 -7.66 2.87
C GLU A 50 -20.87 -7.34 2.60
N PHE A 51 -20.33 -6.31 3.28
CA PHE A 51 -18.94 -5.92 3.13
C PHE A 51 -17.97 -7.03 3.58
N PHE A 52 -18.30 -7.75 4.65
CA PHE A 52 -17.50 -8.87 5.13
C PHE A 52 -17.44 -10.04 4.16
N LYS A 53 -18.38 -10.16 3.21
CA LYS A 53 -18.29 -11.18 2.15
C LYS A 53 -17.08 -10.96 1.24
N ASN A 54 -16.46 -9.78 1.23
CA ASN A 54 -15.21 -9.54 0.51
C ASN A 54 -13.99 -10.17 1.21
N MET A 55 -14.15 -10.71 2.42
CA MET A 55 -13.10 -11.48 3.08
C MET A 55 -12.97 -12.86 2.43
N ASN A 56 -11.74 -13.34 2.27
CA ASN A 56 -11.51 -14.74 1.89
C ASN A 56 -11.77 -15.68 3.09
N GLU A 57 -12.12 -16.94 2.83
CA GLU A 57 -12.24 -17.97 3.87
C GLU A 57 -10.95 -18.15 4.66
N VAL A 58 -9.79 -17.87 4.03
CA VAL A 58 -8.48 -17.84 4.67
C VAL A 58 -7.82 -16.50 4.43
N PHE A 59 -7.42 -15.82 5.50
CA PHE A 59 -6.60 -14.62 5.45
C PHE A 59 -5.26 -14.86 6.13
N TRP A 60 -4.19 -14.31 5.57
CA TRP A 60 -2.83 -14.51 6.09
C TRP A 60 -2.12 -13.18 6.32
N ASP A 61 -1.49 -13.08 7.49
CA ASP A 61 -0.68 -11.92 7.87
C ASP A 61 0.56 -12.36 8.69
N PRO A 62 1.78 -11.91 8.34
CA PRO A 62 3.00 -12.30 9.02
C PRO A 62 3.11 -11.72 10.43
N ALA A 63 2.43 -10.61 10.71
CA ALA A 63 2.43 -9.94 12.00
C ALA A 63 1.21 -10.29 12.86
N GLY A 64 0.39 -11.26 12.44
CA GLY A 64 -0.79 -11.69 13.17
C GLY A 64 -1.90 -10.64 13.22
N ARG A 65 -2.00 -9.76 12.22
CA ARG A 65 -2.97 -8.66 12.20
C ARG A 65 -4.17 -9.03 11.35
N CYS A 66 -5.38 -8.98 11.92
CA CYS A 66 -6.62 -9.21 11.19
C CYS A 66 -7.71 -8.25 11.69
N THR A 67 -7.80 -7.08 11.04
CA THR A 67 -8.68 -5.99 11.46
C THR A 67 -9.64 -5.57 10.34
N LEU A 68 -10.73 -4.89 10.70
CA LEU A 68 -11.65 -4.36 9.69
C LEU A 68 -10.98 -3.23 8.91
N ALA A 69 -10.12 -2.44 9.55
CA ALA A 69 -9.35 -1.41 8.85
C ALA A 69 -8.41 -1.99 7.79
N ILE A 70 -7.80 -3.17 8.02
CA ILE A 70 -7.00 -3.86 6.99
C ILE A 70 -7.89 -4.30 5.81
N LEU A 71 -9.06 -4.88 6.08
CA LEU A 71 -10.01 -5.24 5.02
C LEU A 71 -10.47 -4.02 4.22
N CYS A 72 -10.77 -2.91 4.91
CA CYS A 72 -11.17 -1.65 4.29
C CYS A 72 -10.05 -1.05 3.43
N CYS A 73 -8.80 -1.06 3.92
CA CYS A 73 -7.63 -0.65 3.16
C CYS A 73 -7.50 -1.49 1.88
N ALA A 74 -7.50 -2.83 1.97
CA ALA A 74 -7.42 -3.71 0.81
C ALA A 74 -8.52 -3.46 -0.23
N MET A 75 -9.76 -3.25 0.22
CA MET A 75 -10.88 -2.91 -0.67
C MET A 75 -10.73 -1.52 -1.31
N SER A 76 -10.08 -0.57 -0.63
CA SER A 76 -9.80 0.77 -1.16
C SER A 76 -8.78 0.72 -2.29
N HIS A 77 -7.72 -0.06 -2.14
CA HIS A 77 -6.77 -0.30 -3.23
C HIS A 77 -7.44 -1.01 -4.41
N ARG A 78 -8.29 -2.00 -4.16
CA ARG A 78 -9.10 -2.65 -5.20
C ARG A 78 -9.94 -1.65 -5.98
N LYS A 79 -10.62 -0.73 -5.29
CA LYS A 79 -11.41 0.35 -5.91
C LYS A 79 -10.55 1.26 -6.77
N ALA A 80 -9.36 1.64 -6.29
CA ALA A 80 -8.41 2.42 -7.08
C ALA A 80 -7.96 1.69 -8.35
N TYR A 81 -7.70 0.36 -8.27
CA TYR A 81 -7.36 -0.44 -9.46
C TYR A 81 -8.49 -0.42 -10.48
N LYS A 82 -9.75 -0.53 -10.05
CA LYS A 82 -10.89 -0.46 -10.96
C LYS A 82 -10.96 0.88 -11.68
N GLN A 83 -10.82 1.99 -10.96
CA GLN A 83 -10.84 3.33 -11.56
C GLN A 83 -9.70 3.52 -12.57
N PHE A 84 -8.49 3.06 -12.22
CA PHE A 84 -7.36 3.04 -13.16
C PHE A 84 -7.67 2.23 -14.42
N LEU A 85 -8.20 1.02 -14.28
CA LEU A 85 -8.55 0.18 -15.42
C LEU A 85 -9.61 0.84 -16.30
N ASP A 86 -10.62 1.49 -15.71
CA ASP A 86 -11.68 2.18 -16.46
C ASP A 86 -11.19 3.43 -17.20
N SER A 87 -10.09 4.05 -16.75
CA SER A 87 -9.54 5.28 -17.35
C SER A 87 -8.89 5.10 -18.73
N GLY A 88 -8.54 3.88 -19.11
CA GLY A 88 -7.78 3.60 -20.33
C GLY A 88 -6.29 3.96 -20.28
N ALA A 89 -5.78 4.46 -19.15
CA ALA A 89 -4.35 4.73 -18.94
C ALA A 89 -3.52 3.43 -18.85
N GLU A 90 -2.22 3.53 -19.13
CA GLU A 90 -1.28 2.39 -19.17
C GLU A 90 -0.47 2.24 -17.88
N THR A 91 -0.21 3.35 -17.18
CA THR A 91 0.48 3.38 -15.89
C THR A 91 -0.23 4.29 -14.89
N ALA A 92 -0.21 3.90 -13.62
CA ALA A 92 -0.70 4.76 -12.55
C ALA A 92 0.12 4.65 -11.28
N LEU A 93 0.40 5.80 -10.67
CA LEU A 93 0.91 5.92 -9.31
C LEU A 93 -0.26 5.91 -8.33
N PHE A 94 -0.21 5.02 -7.36
CA PHE A 94 -1.15 4.90 -6.26
C PHE A 94 -0.49 5.43 -5.00
N LEU A 95 -1.12 6.43 -4.39
CA LEU A 95 -0.71 7.05 -3.14
C LEU A 95 -1.77 6.83 -2.07
N GLU A 96 -1.35 6.67 -0.81
CA GLU A 96 -2.22 6.88 0.35
C GLU A 96 -2.19 8.36 0.78
N ASP A 97 -3.17 8.81 1.55
CA ASP A 97 -3.33 10.22 1.92
C ASP A 97 -2.31 10.73 2.96
N ASP A 98 -1.53 9.83 3.57
CA ASP A 98 -0.51 10.14 4.55
C ASP A 98 0.89 10.29 3.96
N VAL A 99 1.04 10.30 2.63
CA VAL A 99 2.35 10.47 2.00
C VAL A 99 2.91 11.88 2.10
N GLU A 100 4.23 11.95 2.14
CA GLU A 100 5.04 13.16 2.06
C GLU A 100 6.18 12.98 1.04
N PHE A 101 6.39 14.00 0.20
CA PHE A 101 7.56 14.06 -0.67
C PHE A 101 8.85 14.12 0.15
N THR A 102 9.85 13.38 -0.30
CA THR A 102 11.22 13.55 0.16
C THR A 102 11.96 14.54 -0.74
N ASN A 103 13.08 15.08 -0.24
CA ASN A 103 13.99 15.88 -1.07
C ASN A 103 14.65 15.05 -2.20
N ARG A 104 14.44 13.73 -2.23
CA ARG A 104 14.97 12.85 -3.28
C ARG A 104 14.24 13.00 -4.59
N VAL A 105 13.07 13.62 -4.61
CA VAL A 105 12.32 13.89 -5.85
C VAL A 105 13.18 14.59 -6.92
N TYR A 106 14.11 15.46 -6.51
CA TYR A 106 15.04 16.16 -7.41
C TYR A 106 16.15 15.26 -7.99
N GLU A 107 16.33 14.05 -7.48
CA GLU A 107 17.31 13.08 -8.00
C GLU A 107 16.78 12.35 -9.26
N TYR A 108 15.53 12.59 -9.67
CA TYR A 108 14.86 11.88 -10.75
C TYR A 108 14.46 12.79 -11.92
N ASP A 109 14.84 12.41 -13.14
CA ASP A 109 14.26 12.98 -14.36
C ASP A 109 13.04 12.16 -14.77
N PHE A 110 11.84 12.72 -14.57
CA PHE A 110 10.62 11.97 -14.80
C PHE A 110 10.30 11.65 -16.27
N ASN A 111 10.90 12.37 -17.23
CA ASN A 111 10.79 12.00 -18.64
C ASN A 111 11.60 10.73 -18.92
N GLU A 112 12.81 10.65 -18.37
CA GLU A 112 13.62 9.44 -18.46
C GLU A 112 13.03 8.29 -17.67
N VAL A 113 12.48 8.53 -16.47
CA VAL A 113 11.74 7.53 -15.68
C VAL A 113 10.60 6.93 -16.51
N ARG A 114 9.78 7.76 -17.17
CA ARG A 114 8.72 7.28 -18.08
C ARG A 114 9.28 6.40 -19.20
N ASN A 115 10.36 6.84 -19.85
CA ASN A 115 10.99 6.07 -20.91
C ASN A 115 11.51 4.72 -20.42
N GLU A 116 12.15 4.67 -19.25
CA GLU A 116 12.62 3.44 -18.62
C GLU A 116 11.45 2.50 -18.27
N LEU A 117 10.36 3.02 -17.70
CA LEU A 117 9.14 2.24 -17.42
C LEU A 117 8.52 1.65 -18.69
N ASN A 118 8.59 2.35 -19.82
CA ASN A 118 8.08 1.86 -21.10
C ASN A 118 8.95 0.76 -21.73
N MET A 119 10.25 0.72 -21.42
CA MET A 119 11.20 -0.24 -22.00
C MET A 119 11.42 -1.49 -21.15
N LEU A 120 11.31 -1.36 -19.83
CA LEU A 120 11.59 -2.45 -18.89
C LEU A 120 10.39 -3.39 -18.76
N GLU A 121 10.66 -4.67 -18.48
CA GLU A 121 9.64 -5.59 -18.00
C GLU A 121 9.48 -5.40 -16.48
N TRP A 122 8.24 -5.14 -16.03
CA TRP A 122 7.91 -5.02 -14.60
C TRP A 122 6.41 -5.19 -14.40
N GLY A 123 5.95 -5.20 -13.15
CA GLY A 123 4.53 -5.04 -12.84
C GLY A 123 4.25 -4.31 -11.52
N VAL A 124 5.22 -4.23 -10.62
CA VAL A 124 5.15 -3.34 -9.45
C VAL A 124 6.41 -2.49 -9.43
N CYS A 125 6.25 -1.18 -9.34
CA CYS A 125 7.37 -0.26 -9.18
C CYS A 125 7.18 0.53 -7.88
N TRP A 126 8.11 0.41 -6.95
CA TRP A 126 8.05 1.14 -5.69
C TRP A 126 8.58 2.56 -5.89
N TYR A 127 7.72 3.55 -5.63
CA TYR A 127 8.10 4.98 -5.59
C TYR A 127 8.40 5.44 -4.17
N GLY A 128 7.94 4.70 -3.17
CA GLY A 128 8.18 5.00 -1.78
C GLY A 128 8.17 3.77 -0.88
N LYS A 129 9.02 3.80 0.14
CA LYS A 129 9.00 2.89 1.29
C LYS A 129 8.93 3.74 2.57
N TYR A 130 8.87 3.09 3.73
CA TYR A 130 8.62 3.76 5.02
C TYR A 130 9.63 4.88 5.33
N VAL A 131 10.88 4.73 4.89
CA VAL A 131 11.98 5.69 5.03
C VAL A 131 12.61 6.02 3.67
N GLU A 132 13.49 7.02 3.61
CA GLU A 132 14.18 7.40 2.36
C GLU A 132 15.02 6.25 1.77
N SER A 133 15.64 5.43 2.62
CA SER A 133 16.46 4.31 2.18
C SER A 133 15.59 3.12 1.75
N ILE A 134 15.90 2.59 0.58
CA ILE A 134 15.22 1.41 0.02
C ILE A 134 16.21 0.26 -0.10
N TYR A 135 15.79 -0.91 0.38
CA TYR A 135 16.50 -2.16 0.13
C TYR A 135 16.28 -2.61 -1.31
N LYS A 136 17.36 -2.65 -2.06
CA LYS A 136 17.39 -2.90 -3.50
C LYS A 136 18.54 -3.82 -3.85
N ASN A 137 18.37 -4.58 -4.93
CA ASN A 137 19.39 -5.46 -5.48
C ASN A 137 20.08 -4.74 -6.65
N ASP A 138 20.38 -5.45 -7.73
CA ASP A 138 21.12 -4.92 -8.88
C ASP A 138 20.41 -3.73 -9.53
N LYS A 139 21.23 -2.76 -9.97
CA LYS A 139 20.77 -1.62 -10.78
C LYS A 139 20.40 -2.12 -12.16
N ILE A 140 19.20 -1.75 -12.64
CA ILE A 140 18.68 -2.19 -13.95
C ILE A 140 18.67 -1.06 -14.99
N SER A 141 18.55 0.19 -14.55
CA SER A 141 18.59 1.38 -15.40
C SER A 141 19.13 2.58 -14.61
N LYS A 142 19.10 3.80 -15.16
CA LYS A 142 19.60 4.99 -14.46
C LYS A 142 18.87 5.21 -13.13
N HIS A 143 17.53 5.11 -13.12
CA HIS A 143 16.71 5.37 -11.94
C HIS A 143 16.25 4.12 -11.20
N PHE A 144 16.20 2.97 -11.87
CA PHE A 144 15.60 1.76 -11.32
C PHE A 144 16.59 0.67 -10.92
N PHE A 145 16.16 -0.08 -9.91
CA PHE A 145 16.83 -1.25 -9.36
C PHE A 145 15.83 -2.40 -9.23
N ASN A 146 16.32 -3.63 -9.22
CA ASN A 146 15.52 -4.78 -8.78
C ASN A 146 15.15 -4.61 -7.31
N ALA A 147 13.87 -4.73 -6.97
CA ALA A 147 13.42 -4.57 -5.59
C ALA A 147 13.75 -5.81 -4.74
N SER A 148 14.23 -5.59 -3.51
CA SER A 148 14.37 -6.68 -2.54
C SER A 148 13.02 -6.97 -1.91
N ARG A 149 12.37 -8.06 -2.32
CA ARG A 149 11.04 -8.44 -1.80
C ARG A 149 11.09 -8.91 -0.36
N HIS A 150 9.97 -8.74 0.34
CA HIS A 150 9.75 -9.30 1.67
C HIS A 150 10.83 -8.90 2.68
N HIS A 151 11.39 -7.69 2.58
CA HIS A 151 12.33 -7.20 3.57
C HIS A 151 11.55 -6.76 4.83
N PRO A 152 11.83 -7.37 6.00
CA PRO A 152 11.20 -6.94 7.24
C PRO A 152 11.41 -5.44 7.48
N GLY A 153 10.34 -4.69 7.75
CA GLY A 153 10.40 -3.24 7.97
C GLY A 153 10.30 -2.36 6.72
N GLN A 154 10.08 -2.93 5.53
CA GLN A 154 9.90 -2.18 4.28
C GLN A 154 8.62 -2.57 3.52
N TYR A 155 7.67 -3.21 4.21
CA TYR A 155 6.29 -3.30 3.70
C TYR A 155 5.70 -1.88 3.66
N ALA A 156 5.14 -1.52 2.51
CA ALA A 156 4.63 -0.19 2.25
C ALA A 156 3.56 -0.27 1.15
N GLY A 157 2.34 0.15 1.47
CA GLY A 157 1.24 0.31 0.51
C GLY A 157 1.04 1.76 0.07
N HIS A 158 1.79 2.71 0.64
CA HIS A 158 1.49 4.13 0.51
C HIS A 158 1.95 4.77 -0.80
N ALA A 159 2.91 4.20 -1.53
CA ALA A 159 3.41 4.80 -2.78
C ALA A 159 4.02 3.78 -3.75
N TYR A 160 3.26 3.41 -4.78
CA TYR A 160 3.69 2.43 -5.79
C TYR A 160 3.01 2.68 -7.14
N VAL A 161 3.69 2.28 -8.22
CA VAL A 161 3.20 2.34 -9.58
C VAL A 161 2.85 0.94 -10.06
N LEU A 162 1.73 0.83 -10.76
CA LEU A 162 1.34 -0.37 -11.51
C LEU A 162 1.21 -0.04 -13.00
N ASN A 163 1.55 -1.01 -13.85
CA ASN A 163 1.11 -0.99 -15.23
C ASN A 163 -0.28 -1.64 -15.35
N ARG A 164 -0.93 -1.43 -16.49
CA ARG A 164 -2.29 -1.89 -16.74
C ARG A 164 -2.45 -3.41 -16.58
N LYS A 165 -1.48 -4.19 -17.09
CA LYS A 165 -1.46 -5.66 -16.97
C LYS A 165 -1.43 -6.10 -15.50
N SER A 166 -0.57 -5.49 -14.69
CA SER A 166 -0.47 -5.87 -13.28
C SER A 166 -1.68 -5.42 -12.47
N ALA A 167 -2.19 -4.22 -12.70
CA ALA A 167 -3.42 -3.74 -12.06
C ALA A 167 -4.62 -4.62 -12.38
N GLN A 168 -4.77 -5.11 -13.62
CA GLN A 168 -5.83 -6.06 -13.98
C GLN A 168 -5.73 -7.35 -13.17
N TRP A 169 -4.52 -7.88 -12.99
CA TRP A 169 -4.32 -9.06 -12.18
C TRP A 169 -4.63 -8.81 -10.71
N PHE A 170 -4.19 -7.68 -10.14
CA PHE A 170 -4.53 -7.32 -8.76
C PHE A 170 -6.04 -7.17 -8.60
N TYR A 171 -6.72 -6.50 -9.53
CA TYR A 171 -8.18 -6.39 -9.54
C TYR A 171 -8.86 -7.76 -9.70
N ASN A 172 -8.30 -8.73 -10.42
CA ASN A 172 -8.92 -10.06 -10.49
C ASN A 172 -8.67 -10.89 -9.23
N ASN A 173 -7.58 -10.62 -8.50
CA ASN A 173 -7.11 -11.46 -7.38
C ASN A 173 -7.28 -10.82 -6.00
N THR A 174 -8.06 -9.76 -5.89
CA THR A 174 -8.36 -9.06 -4.62
C THR A 174 -9.86 -8.96 -4.34
N GLU A 175 -10.71 -9.68 -5.08
CA GLU A 175 -12.16 -9.66 -4.84
C GLU A 175 -12.49 -10.29 -3.49
N LYS A 176 -11.79 -11.38 -3.18
CA LYS A 176 -11.72 -11.97 -1.86
C LYS A 176 -10.36 -11.65 -1.26
N VAL A 177 -10.36 -10.81 -0.23
CA VAL A 177 -9.16 -10.31 0.45
C VAL A 177 -8.53 -11.44 1.25
N LYS A 178 -7.36 -11.89 0.79
CA LYS A 178 -6.53 -12.93 1.43
C LYS A 178 -5.32 -12.36 2.17
N PHE A 179 -4.93 -11.14 1.84
CA PHE A 179 -3.75 -10.45 2.36
C PHE A 179 -4.10 -8.98 2.57
N ALA A 180 -3.42 -8.30 3.49
CA ALA A 180 -3.37 -6.85 3.49
C ALA A 180 -2.87 -6.31 2.13
N ALA A 181 -3.19 -5.05 1.79
CA ALA A 181 -2.87 -4.49 0.47
C ALA A 181 -1.37 -4.47 0.17
N ASP A 182 -0.59 -3.98 1.12
CA ASP A 182 0.87 -3.91 1.08
C ASP A 182 1.52 -5.29 0.92
N LEU A 183 1.03 -6.29 1.66
CA LEU A 183 1.43 -7.67 1.50
C LEU A 183 1.04 -8.17 0.12
N ARG A 184 -0.19 -7.94 -0.36
CA ARG A 184 -0.62 -8.43 -1.67
C ARG A 184 0.28 -7.93 -2.80
N LEU A 185 0.73 -6.68 -2.73
CA LEU A 185 1.66 -6.11 -3.69
C LEU A 185 2.97 -6.91 -3.74
N GLU A 186 3.56 -7.20 -2.58
CA GLU A 186 4.76 -8.02 -2.42
C GLU A 186 4.54 -9.47 -2.90
N PHE A 187 3.38 -10.03 -2.58
CA PHE A 187 2.93 -11.38 -2.90
C PHE A 187 2.23 -11.44 -4.27
N SER A 188 2.95 -11.04 -5.33
CA SER A 188 2.47 -11.04 -6.72
C SER A 188 3.47 -11.68 -7.71
N PRO A 189 3.00 -12.19 -8.87
CA PRO A 189 3.83 -12.90 -9.85
C PRO A 189 4.69 -11.97 -10.69
N PHE A 190 4.56 -10.66 -10.52
CA PHE A 190 5.23 -9.66 -11.34
C PHE A 190 6.67 -9.47 -10.93
N LEU A 191 7.54 -9.05 -11.85
CA LEU A 191 8.83 -8.47 -11.51
C LEU A 191 8.62 -7.13 -10.78
N HIS A 192 9.39 -6.93 -9.71
CA HIS A 192 9.30 -5.74 -8.86
C HIS A 192 10.56 -4.91 -9.04
N ILE A 193 10.37 -3.65 -9.37
CA ILE A 193 11.44 -2.67 -9.48
C ILE A 193 11.21 -1.57 -8.45
N THR A 194 12.24 -0.78 -8.19
CA THR A 194 12.15 0.36 -7.27
C THR A 194 13.04 1.49 -7.73
N VAL A 195 12.61 2.71 -7.43
CA VAL A 195 13.51 3.87 -7.48
C VAL A 195 14.66 3.70 -6.48
N GLY A 196 15.75 4.44 -6.67
CA GLY A 196 16.95 4.31 -5.84
C GLY A 196 16.78 4.72 -4.38
N LYS A 197 15.89 5.67 -4.10
CA LYS A 197 15.51 6.21 -2.77
C LYS A 197 14.06 6.66 -2.83
N SER A 198 13.33 6.53 -1.73
CA SER A 198 11.90 6.87 -1.70
C SER A 198 11.67 8.31 -2.13
N ILE A 199 10.82 8.50 -3.15
CA ILE A 199 10.25 9.81 -3.52
C ILE A 199 9.18 10.19 -2.51
N PHE A 200 8.45 9.20 -1.99
CA PHE A 200 7.39 9.36 -1.00
C PHE A 200 7.65 8.51 0.24
N ILE A 201 7.48 9.10 1.41
CA ILE A 201 7.46 8.42 2.72
C ILE A 201 6.13 8.71 3.41
N GLN A 202 5.79 8.01 4.49
CA GLN A 202 4.61 8.37 5.28
C GLN A 202 4.97 9.52 6.21
N LYS A 203 4.17 10.59 6.25
CA LYS A 203 4.43 11.82 7.01
C LYS A 203 4.81 11.58 8.48
N HIS A 204 4.19 10.58 9.12
CA HIS A 204 4.49 10.29 10.53
C HIS A 204 5.92 9.77 10.76
N ILE A 205 6.67 9.41 9.72
CA ILE A 205 8.07 9.02 9.88
C ILE A 205 8.95 10.13 10.46
N HIS A 206 8.62 11.40 10.20
CA HIS A 206 9.31 12.55 10.77
C HIS A 206 9.20 12.60 12.30
N HIS A 207 8.12 12.06 12.86
CA HIS A 207 8.02 11.91 14.31
C HIS A 207 9.04 10.91 14.85
N TYR A 208 9.20 9.77 14.19
CA TYR A 208 10.08 8.71 14.66
C TYR A 208 11.56 8.98 14.41
N LEU A 209 11.91 9.61 13.29
CA LEU A 209 13.31 9.86 12.92
C LEU A 209 13.83 11.22 13.39
N ASP A 210 13.00 12.27 13.29
CA ASP A 210 13.42 13.65 13.48
C ASP A 210 12.84 14.28 14.76
N ASN A 211 12.06 13.52 15.54
CA ASN A 211 11.29 14.00 16.70
C ASN A 211 10.37 15.19 16.37
N VAL A 212 9.91 15.29 15.11
CA VAL A 212 8.99 16.33 14.68
C VAL A 212 7.58 15.95 15.13
N MET A 213 6.89 16.86 15.80
CA MET A 213 5.49 16.64 16.14
C MET A 213 4.64 16.66 14.88
N VAL A 214 3.89 15.58 14.66
CA VAL A 214 2.91 15.45 13.57
C VAL A 214 1.51 15.42 14.14
N GLU A 215 0.54 15.93 13.39
CA GLU A 215 -0.85 15.92 13.80
C GLU A 215 -1.35 14.49 13.98
N LYS A 216 -2.19 14.27 15.00
CA LYS A 216 -2.75 12.95 15.34
C LYS A 216 -3.36 12.24 14.14
N GLU A 217 -3.95 12.98 13.21
CA GLU A 217 -4.54 12.39 12.00
C GLU A 217 -3.52 11.59 11.19
N PHE A 218 -2.26 12.02 11.07
CA PHE A 218 -1.19 11.29 10.35
C PHE A 218 -0.67 10.07 11.11
N MET A 219 -1.02 9.93 12.39
CA MET A 219 -0.70 8.77 13.22
C MET A 219 -1.73 7.65 13.12
N HIS A 220 -2.82 7.79 12.36
CA HIS A 220 -3.79 6.71 12.16
C HIS A 220 -3.23 5.60 11.26
N TYR A 221 -3.45 4.35 11.67
CA TYR A 221 -3.03 3.13 10.98
C TYR A 221 -4.12 2.06 11.08
N THR A 222 -3.98 0.99 10.30
CA THR A 222 -4.98 -0.07 10.13
C THR A 222 -5.18 -0.99 11.35
N LEU A 223 -4.69 -0.64 12.55
CA LEU A 223 -4.95 -1.38 13.79
C LEU A 223 -5.70 -0.55 14.83
N GLU A 224 -6.27 0.59 14.45
CA GLU A 224 -7.07 1.44 15.35
C GLU A 224 -8.28 0.71 15.95
N ASP A 225 -8.78 -0.32 15.28
CA ASP A 225 -9.89 -1.16 15.71
C ASP A 225 -9.47 -2.54 16.23
N ALA A 226 -8.17 -2.78 16.43
CA ALA A 226 -7.69 -3.99 17.09
C ALA A 226 -7.94 -3.91 18.60
N ASP A 227 -8.77 -4.81 19.14
CA ASP A 227 -9.14 -4.84 20.56
C ASP A 227 -8.95 -6.22 21.23
N ASN A 228 -8.55 -7.26 20.48
CA ASN A 228 -8.25 -8.60 21.00
C ASN A 228 -9.32 -9.13 21.97
N PRO A 229 -10.60 -9.14 21.56
CA PRO A 229 -11.74 -9.24 22.48
C PRO A 229 -11.82 -10.59 23.20
N ASP A 230 -11.25 -11.63 22.61
CA ASP A 230 -11.32 -13.00 23.11
C ASP A 230 -10.07 -13.42 23.90
N GLY A 231 -9.13 -12.48 24.17
CA GLY A 231 -7.91 -12.78 24.92
C GLY A 231 -6.98 -13.77 24.22
N TRP A 232 -7.00 -13.78 22.88
CA TRP A 232 -6.13 -14.61 22.05
C TRP A 232 -4.65 -14.31 22.32
N ASP A 233 -3.76 -15.20 21.86
CA ASP A 233 -2.30 -15.00 21.91
C ASP A 233 -1.97 -13.52 21.71
N SER A 234 -1.27 -12.91 22.68
CA SER A 234 -1.02 -11.46 22.72
C SER A 234 -0.22 -10.95 21.51
N SER A 235 0.42 -11.86 20.76
CA SER A 235 1.09 -11.56 19.49
C SER A 235 0.12 -11.38 18.31
N VAL A 236 -1.13 -11.80 18.45
CA VAL A 236 -2.19 -11.64 17.45
C VAL A 236 -3.00 -10.38 17.75
N LYS A 237 -3.35 -9.64 16.69
CA LYS A 237 -4.13 -8.41 16.75
C LYS A 237 -5.37 -8.55 15.90
N THR A 238 -6.50 -8.84 16.53
CA THR A 238 -7.81 -8.96 15.87
C THR A 238 -8.73 -7.81 16.28
N SER A 239 -9.58 -7.41 15.33
CA SER A 239 -10.69 -6.49 15.60
C SER A 239 -11.92 -7.30 16.00
N LYS A 240 -12.72 -6.84 16.98
CA LYS A 240 -14.01 -7.47 17.35
C LYS A 240 -15.02 -7.57 16.21
N PHE A 241 -14.83 -6.78 15.15
CA PHE A 241 -15.66 -6.84 13.95
C PHE A 241 -15.22 -7.96 13.01
N MET A 242 -13.96 -8.41 13.12
CA MET A 242 -13.42 -9.55 12.41
C MET A 242 -13.48 -10.79 13.32
N LYS A 243 -14.33 -11.76 12.97
CA LYS A 243 -14.56 -12.95 13.80
C LYS A 243 -14.08 -14.22 13.11
N PRO A 244 -12.76 -14.46 13.01
CA PRO A 244 -12.26 -15.74 12.54
C PRO A 244 -12.68 -16.86 13.51
N LYS A 245 -13.06 -18.01 12.98
CA LYS A 245 -13.41 -19.24 13.73
C LYS A 245 -12.21 -19.83 14.44
N SER A 246 -11.03 -19.74 13.81
CA SER A 246 -9.76 -20.23 14.34
C SER A 246 -8.59 -19.52 13.65
N TYR A 247 -7.40 -19.72 14.22
CA TYR A 247 -6.16 -19.26 13.63
C TYR A 247 -5.03 -20.22 13.96
N GLN A 248 -4.01 -20.26 13.11
CA GLN A 248 -2.82 -21.08 13.35
C GLN A 248 -1.57 -20.43 12.79
N LYS A 249 -0.41 -20.77 13.37
CA LYS A 249 0.86 -20.42 12.76
C LYS A 249 1.00 -21.14 11.43
N SER A 250 1.47 -20.40 10.44
CA SER A 250 1.70 -20.92 9.10
C SER A 250 2.87 -20.20 8.47
N SER A 251 3.57 -20.92 7.60
CA SER A 251 4.62 -20.33 6.78
C SER A 251 4.12 -20.24 5.35
N ARG A 252 4.25 -19.07 4.73
CA ARG A 252 3.98 -18.88 3.31
C ARG A 252 5.29 -18.58 2.59
N GLY A 253 5.64 -19.47 1.68
CA GLY A 253 6.72 -19.25 0.73
C GLY A 253 6.24 -18.39 -0.44
N PHE A 254 7.03 -17.39 -0.82
CA PHE A 254 6.95 -16.77 -2.12
C PHE A 254 8.32 -16.76 -2.77
N GLN A 255 8.41 -17.41 -3.93
CA GLN A 255 9.67 -17.68 -4.61
C GLN A 255 10.69 -18.32 -3.64
N THR A 256 11.81 -17.66 -3.36
CA THR A 256 12.90 -18.19 -2.53
C THR A 256 12.81 -17.81 -1.05
N LYS A 257 11.86 -16.96 -0.65
CA LYS A 257 11.70 -16.53 0.74
C LYS A 257 10.46 -17.15 1.37
N VAL A 258 10.63 -17.69 2.58
CA VAL A 258 9.54 -18.18 3.42
C VAL A 258 9.33 -17.19 4.55
N LEU A 259 8.09 -16.76 4.74
CA LEU A 259 7.70 -15.93 5.87
C LEU A 259 6.80 -16.71 6.80
N ASP A 260 7.12 -16.65 8.09
CA ASP A 260 6.24 -17.13 9.14
C ASP A 260 5.16 -16.09 9.44
N GLY A 261 3.99 -16.57 9.83
CA GLY A 261 2.83 -15.74 10.06
C GLY A 261 1.66 -16.52 10.63
N TRP A 262 0.47 -15.95 10.44
CA TRP A 262 -0.77 -16.49 10.96
C TRP A 262 -1.79 -16.63 9.84
N GLU A 263 -2.44 -17.79 9.77
CA GLU A 263 -3.67 -17.97 8.99
C GLU A 263 -4.87 -17.80 9.91
N PHE A 264 -5.85 -17.04 9.43
CA PHE A 264 -7.14 -16.81 10.05
C PHE A 264 -8.21 -17.46 9.18
N PHE A 265 -9.05 -18.30 9.78
CA PHE A 265 -10.11 -19.05 9.08
C PHE A 265 -11.48 -18.46 9.42
N PHE A 266 -12.27 -18.09 8.42
CA PHE A 266 -13.58 -17.44 8.58
C PHE A 266 -14.77 -18.38 8.35
#